data_AF-A0A973G0B1-F1
#
_entry.id   AF-A0A973G0B1-F1
#
_cell.length_a   1.000
_cell.length_b   1.000
_cell.length_c   1.000
_cell.angle_alpha   90.00
_cell.angle_beta   90.00
_cell.angle_gamma   90.00
#
_symmetry.space_group_name_H-M   'P 1'
#
loop_
_entity.id
_entity.type
_entity.pdbx_description
1 polymer ?
#
loop_
_entity_poly.entity_id
_entity_poly.type
_entity_poly.pdbx_seq_one_letter_code
_entity_poly.pdbx_strand_id
1 'polypeptide(L)'
;AAGQNTAEVACAVLGSKPGRIPFHLIVVEESGLEDAWVYLKNMKFREGAGLVCGQRVQLDGMPLQVVKSGQWPGLHALFRNHSVNQIIAICTAEEIMKKGLPADRIDRISLCGDLPFIEEWTEVLDDCGRLVERIQGMTEILKSY
;
A
#
# COMPACT_ATOMS: atom_id res chain seq x y z
N ALA A 1 23.77 26.43 -30.16
CA ALA A 1 23.05 26.35 -28.89
C ALA A 1 22.76 24.88 -28.60
N ALA A 2 23.35 24.31 -27.55
CA ALA A 2 23.16 22.91 -27.18
C ALA A 2 21.77 22.77 -26.53
N GLY A 3 20.79 22.30 -27.29
CA GLY A 3 19.47 21.98 -26.78
C GLY A 3 19.54 20.67 -26.00
N GLN A 4 19.77 20.75 -24.69
CA GLN A 4 19.54 19.59 -23.82
C GLN A 4 18.05 19.27 -23.87
N ASN A 5 17.74 18.01 -24.15
CA ASN A 5 16.37 17.51 -24.16
C ASN A 5 15.77 17.72 -22.76
N THR A 6 14.67 18.48 -22.68
CA THR A 6 14.02 18.84 -21.41
C THR A 6 13.69 17.61 -20.57
N ALA A 7 13.43 16.45 -21.19
CA ALA A 7 13.21 15.18 -20.50
C ALA A 7 14.46 14.63 -19.80
N GLU A 8 15.65 14.80 -20.40
CA GLU A 8 16.92 14.36 -19.80
C GLU A 8 17.29 15.23 -18.60
N VAL A 9 17.06 16.54 -18.71
CA VAL A 9 17.26 17.47 -17.58
C VAL A 9 16.25 17.19 -16.47
N ALA A 10 14.98 16.92 -16.81
CA ALA A 10 13.98 16.54 -15.82
C ALA A 10 14.35 15.25 -15.08
N CYS A 11 14.79 14.19 -15.78
CA CYS A 11 15.26 12.95 -15.16
C CYS A 11 16.55 13.13 -14.35
N ALA A 12 17.46 14.01 -14.78
CA ALA A 12 18.69 14.30 -14.05
C ALA A 12 18.43 15.10 -12.75
N VAL A 13 17.47 16.03 -12.78
CA VAL A 13 17.12 16.88 -11.63
C VAL A 13 16.17 16.17 -10.66
N LEU A 14 15.19 15.41 -11.17
CA LEU A 14 14.16 14.74 -10.38
C LEU A 14 14.50 13.27 -10.05
N GLY A 15 15.61 12.75 -10.57
CA GLY A 15 15.92 11.32 -10.60
C GLY A 15 15.11 10.56 -11.65
N SER A 16 15.50 9.31 -11.95
CA SER A 16 14.78 8.44 -12.89
C SER A 16 13.39 8.03 -12.41
N LYS A 17 13.01 8.37 -11.18
CA LYS A 17 11.69 8.13 -10.60
C LYS A 17 11.21 9.34 -9.78
N PRO A 18 10.68 10.39 -10.43
CA PRO A 18 9.80 11.35 -9.75
C PRO A 18 8.41 10.74 -9.48
N GLY A 19 8.23 9.44 -9.70
CA GLY A 19 6.97 8.75 -9.56
C GLY A 19 6.65 8.49 -8.09
N ARG A 20 5.47 8.93 -7.67
CA ARG A 20 4.80 8.41 -6.48
C ARG A 20 4.87 6.88 -6.48
N ILE A 21 5.24 6.28 -5.35
CA ILE A 21 5.26 4.82 -5.18
C ILE A 21 3.81 4.31 -5.29
N PRO A 22 3.49 3.43 -6.25
CA PRO A 22 2.19 2.78 -6.36
C PRO A 22 1.79 2.17 -5.02
N PHE A 23 0.63 2.54 -4.52
CA PHE A 23 0.15 2.10 -3.21
C PHE A 23 -1.22 1.45 -3.31
N HIS A 24 -1.29 0.17 -2.93
CA HIS A 24 -2.52 -0.58 -2.77
C HIS A 24 -2.82 -0.80 -1.28
N LEU A 25 -3.93 -0.26 -0.81
CA LEU A 25 -4.50 -0.54 0.51
C LEU A 25 -5.55 -1.66 0.41
N ILE A 26 -5.37 -2.73 1.16
CA ILE A 26 -6.32 -3.83 1.29
C ILE A 26 -6.93 -3.71 2.69
N VAL A 27 -8.24 -3.55 2.73
CA VAL A 27 -9.02 -3.50 3.97
C VAL A 27 -9.77 -4.81 4.12
N VAL A 28 -9.58 -5.47 5.25
CA VAL A 28 -10.17 -6.77 5.56
C VAL A 28 -10.87 -6.73 6.93
N GLU A 29 -11.72 -7.71 7.19
CA GLU A 29 -12.19 -7.99 8.54
C GLU A 29 -11.03 -8.51 9.42
N GLU A 30 -11.11 -8.29 10.74
CA GLU A 30 -10.10 -8.78 11.70
C GLU A 30 -9.88 -10.29 11.60
N SER A 31 -10.96 -11.05 11.39
CA SER A 31 -10.95 -12.50 11.17
C SER A 31 -10.12 -12.91 9.95
N GLY A 32 -10.09 -12.08 8.90
CA GLY A 32 -9.38 -12.34 7.65
C GLY A 32 -7.96 -11.79 7.60
N LEU A 33 -7.51 -11.06 8.62
CA LEU A 33 -6.22 -10.37 8.63
C LEU A 33 -5.02 -11.33 8.53
N GLU A 34 -5.06 -12.43 9.28
CA GLU A 34 -3.98 -13.43 9.26
C GLU A 34 -3.95 -14.18 7.93
N ASP A 35 -5.10 -14.60 7.43
CA ASP A 35 -5.22 -15.29 6.15
C ASP A 35 -4.71 -14.41 5.01
N ALA A 36 -5.09 -13.13 5.01
CA ALA A 36 -4.62 -12.16 4.02
C ALA A 36 -3.09 -12.00 4.06
N TRP A 37 -2.52 -11.90 5.26
CA TRP A 37 -1.07 -11.83 5.42
C TRP A 37 -0.37 -13.09 4.95
N VAL A 38 -0.82 -14.27 5.39
CA VAL A 38 -0.25 -15.57 5.00
C VAL A 38 -0.33 -15.76 3.49
N TYR A 39 -1.42 -15.34 2.89
CA TYR A 39 -1.59 -15.41 1.45
C TYR A 39 -0.59 -14.51 0.72
N LEU A 40 -0.60 -13.21 1.04
CA LEU A 40 0.21 -12.20 0.33
C LEU A 40 1.71 -12.40 0.56
N LYS A 41 2.16 -12.76 1.77
CA LYS A 41 3.59 -12.97 2.05
C LYS A 41 4.21 -14.11 1.23
N ASN A 42 3.40 -15.06 0.77
CA ASN A 42 3.83 -16.20 -0.02
C ASN A 42 3.70 -15.96 -1.53
N MET A 43 3.13 -14.82 -1.95
CA MET A 43 3.05 -14.45 -3.35
C MET A 43 4.41 -13.98 -3.87
N LYS A 44 4.66 -14.27 -5.15
CA LYS A 44 5.81 -13.72 -5.87
C LYS A 44 5.44 -12.34 -6.41
N PHE A 45 5.90 -11.30 -5.74
CA PHE A 45 5.80 -9.93 -6.24
C PHE A 45 7.00 -9.57 -7.13
N ARG A 46 6.87 -8.44 -7.83
CA ARG A 46 7.99 -7.81 -8.54
C ARG A 46 9.06 -7.34 -7.55
N GLU A 47 10.31 -7.31 -7.98
CA GLU A 47 11.42 -6.70 -7.23
C GLU A 47 11.03 -5.27 -6.79
N GLY A 48 11.40 -4.86 -5.57
CA GLY A 48 11.01 -3.62 -4.92
C GLY A 48 9.64 -3.63 -4.22
N ALA A 49 8.99 -4.79 -4.08
CA ALA A 49 7.68 -4.87 -3.44
C ALA A 49 7.75 -4.77 -1.92
N GLY A 50 7.11 -3.75 -1.36
CA GLY A 50 6.84 -3.62 0.07
C GLY A 50 5.49 -4.22 0.45
N LEU A 51 5.45 -5.06 1.49
CA LEU A 51 4.22 -5.57 2.08
C LEU A 51 4.19 -5.21 3.57
N VAL A 52 3.08 -4.66 4.05
CA VAL A 52 2.90 -4.30 5.47
C VAL A 52 1.55 -4.74 6.01
N CYS A 53 1.54 -5.29 7.22
CA CYS A 53 0.34 -5.64 7.97
C CYS A 53 0.60 -5.45 9.47
N GLY A 54 0.02 -4.41 10.07
CA GLY A 54 0.31 -4.02 11.45
C GLY A 54 1.80 -3.72 11.67
N GLN A 55 2.48 -4.54 12.48
CA GLN A 55 3.93 -4.45 12.75
C GLN A 55 4.79 -5.32 11.82
N ARG A 56 4.15 -6.14 10.98
CA ARG A 56 4.84 -7.04 10.06
C ARG A 56 5.14 -6.29 8.77
N VAL A 57 6.40 -6.29 8.37
CA VAL A 57 6.86 -5.62 7.15
C VAL A 57 7.80 -6.53 6.39
N GLN A 58 7.61 -6.59 5.07
CA GLN A 58 8.53 -7.26 4.16
C GLN A 58 8.90 -6.33 3.00
N LEU A 59 10.12 -6.50 2.49
CA LEU A 59 10.59 -5.97 1.22
C LEU A 59 11.22 -7.11 0.44
N ASP A 60 10.75 -7.37 -0.78
CA ASP A 60 11.22 -8.49 -1.61
C ASP A 60 11.14 -9.85 -0.89
N GLY A 61 10.07 -10.03 -0.09
CA GLY A 61 9.87 -11.22 0.75
C GLY A 61 10.76 -11.28 1.99
N MET A 62 11.73 -10.37 2.14
CA MET A 62 12.60 -10.32 3.31
C MET A 62 11.95 -9.51 4.43
N PRO A 63 11.87 -10.04 5.67
CA PRO A 63 11.31 -9.30 6.79
C PRO A 63 12.17 -8.07 7.13
N LEU A 64 11.52 -6.93 7.36
CA LEU A 64 12.16 -5.70 7.82
C LEU A 64 11.84 -5.45 9.29
N GLN A 65 12.86 -5.08 10.07
CA GLN A 65 12.67 -4.67 11.46
C GLN A 65 12.21 -3.21 11.52
N VAL A 66 11.08 -2.97 12.18
CA VAL A 66 10.54 -1.63 12.42
C VAL A 66 10.83 -1.22 13.85
N VAL A 67 11.64 -0.18 14.03
CA VAL A 67 12.10 0.28 15.36
C VAL A 67 11.30 1.49 15.87
N LYS A 68 10.49 2.11 15.01
CA LYS A 68 9.76 3.34 15.34
C LYS A 68 8.36 3.06 15.91
N SER A 69 7.96 3.88 16.88
CA SER A 69 6.57 4.02 17.33
C SER A 69 5.84 5.08 16.49
N GLY A 70 4.52 4.96 16.39
CA GLY A 70 3.67 5.91 15.66
C GLY A 70 2.46 5.23 15.00
N GLN A 71 1.69 6.02 14.26
CA GLN A 71 0.69 5.51 13.33
C GLN A 71 1.43 4.93 12.12
N TRP A 72 1.03 3.74 11.67
CA TRP A 72 1.57 3.08 10.47
C TRP A 72 3.11 3.00 10.37
N PRO A 73 3.83 2.56 11.43
CA PRO A 73 5.29 2.65 11.46
C PRO A 73 5.97 1.80 10.39
N GLY A 74 5.39 0.64 10.04
CA GLY A 74 5.89 -0.21 8.97
C GLY A 74 5.75 0.42 7.59
N LEU A 75 4.66 1.13 7.35
CA LEU A 75 4.43 1.84 6.10
C LEU A 75 5.42 3.00 5.93
N HIS A 76 5.67 3.74 7.00
CA HIS A 76 6.71 4.78 6.99
C HIS A 76 8.11 4.23 6.75
N ALA A 77 8.41 2.99 7.18
CA ALA A 77 9.67 2.33 6.87
C ALA A 77 9.77 2.01 5.36
N LEU A 78 8.68 1.54 4.75
CA LEU A 78 8.62 1.26 3.32
C LEU A 78 8.75 2.52 2.47
N PHE A 79 7.98 3.58 2.76
CA PHE A 79 8.04 4.83 2.00
C PHE A 79 9.43 5.51 2.00
N ARG A 80 10.27 5.23 3.00
CA ARG A 80 11.61 5.80 3.12
C ARG A 80 12.70 4.92 2.49
N ASN A 81 12.36 3.70 2.06
CA ASN A 81 13.32 2.78 1.47
C ASN A 81 13.38 2.99 -0.04
N HIS A 82 14.56 3.35 -0.55
CA HIS A 82 14.78 3.69 -1.96
C HIS A 82 14.61 2.50 -2.93
N SER A 83 14.68 1.28 -2.43
CA SER A 83 14.45 0.07 -3.22
C SER A 83 12.96 -0.21 -3.44
N VAL A 84 12.07 0.42 -2.64
CA VAL A 84 10.63 0.21 -2.77
C VAL A 84 10.11 0.84 -4.05
N ASN A 85 9.41 0.04 -4.85
CA ASN A 85 8.78 0.48 -6.10
C ASN A 85 7.27 0.22 -6.15
N GLN A 86 6.71 -0.47 -5.16
CA GLN A 86 5.28 -0.64 -4.93
C GLN A 86 5.05 -0.99 -3.45
N ILE A 87 3.91 -0.59 -2.90
CA ILE A 87 3.51 -0.90 -1.54
C ILE A 87 2.14 -1.54 -1.53
N ILE A 88 2.03 -2.61 -0.75
CA ILE A 88 0.80 -3.29 -0.43
C ILE A 88 0.63 -3.21 1.09
N ALA A 89 -0.42 -2.55 1.56
CA ALA A 89 -0.75 -2.52 2.98
C ALA A 89 -2.03 -3.31 3.22
N ILE A 90 -2.03 -4.13 4.25
CA ILE A 90 -3.21 -4.85 4.74
C ILE A 90 -3.55 -4.27 6.10
N CYS A 91 -4.80 -3.88 6.28
CA CYS A 91 -5.29 -3.39 7.56
C CYS A 91 -6.77 -3.72 7.75
N THR A 92 -7.27 -3.48 8.94
CA THR A 92 -8.71 -3.58 9.22
C THR A 92 -9.40 -2.24 9.19
N ALA A 93 -10.73 -2.25 9.04
CA ALA A 93 -11.54 -1.05 9.18
C ALA A 93 -11.31 -0.39 10.56
N GLU A 94 -11.23 -1.20 11.63
CA GLU A 94 -10.96 -0.71 12.99
C GLU A 94 -9.60 0.01 13.09
N GLU A 95 -8.57 -0.49 12.41
CA GLU A 95 -7.27 0.18 12.36
C GLU A 95 -7.37 1.55 11.66
N ILE A 96 -8.13 1.66 10.57
CA ILE A 96 -8.38 2.94 9.89
C ILE A 96 -9.13 3.90 10.81
N MET A 97 -10.20 3.45 11.47
CA MET A 97 -10.96 4.27 12.41
C MET A 97 -10.07 4.83 13.54
N LYS A 98 -9.15 4.00 14.05
CA LYS A 98 -8.29 4.35 15.18
C LYS A 98 -7.08 5.21 14.79
N LYS A 99 -6.47 4.93 13.63
CA LYS A 99 -5.18 5.51 13.21
C LYS A 99 -5.32 6.55 12.10
N GLY A 100 -6.52 6.69 11.52
CA GLY A 100 -6.73 7.38 10.27
C GLY A 100 -6.18 6.60 9.08
N LEU A 101 -6.34 7.16 7.88
CA LEU A 101 -5.80 6.56 6.66
C LEU A 101 -4.26 6.58 6.66
N PRO A 102 -3.64 5.53 6.10
CA PRO A 102 -2.19 5.42 6.01
C PRO A 102 -1.51 6.44 5.09
N ALA A 103 -2.25 6.98 4.13
CA ALA A 103 -1.79 7.98 3.18
C ALA A 103 -2.97 8.82 2.68
N ASP A 104 -2.69 10.03 2.21
CA ASP A 104 -3.65 10.96 1.60
C ASP A 104 -4.01 10.58 0.16
N ARG A 105 -3.10 9.87 -0.53
CA ARG A 105 -3.29 9.39 -1.89
C ARG A 105 -2.99 7.91 -1.97
N ILE A 106 -3.98 7.11 -2.31
CA ILE A 106 -3.91 5.66 -2.48
C ILE A 106 -4.29 5.33 -3.92
N ASP A 107 -3.46 4.53 -4.62
CA ASP A 107 -3.73 4.21 -6.03
C ASP A 107 -4.88 3.22 -6.17
N ARG A 108 -4.98 2.28 -5.23
CA ARG A 108 -6.04 1.30 -5.18
C ARG A 108 -6.43 0.97 -3.75
N ILE A 109 -7.71 0.88 -3.49
CA ILE A 109 -8.28 0.40 -2.24
C ILE A 109 -9.14 -0.84 -2.56
N SER A 110 -8.82 -1.98 -1.98
CA SER A 110 -9.65 -3.18 -2.06
C SER A 110 -10.30 -3.46 -0.71
N LEU A 111 -11.63 -3.39 -0.70
CA LEU A 111 -12.47 -3.68 0.46
C LEU A 111 -12.93 -5.13 0.38
N CYS A 112 -12.45 -5.97 1.30
CA CYS A 112 -12.69 -7.41 1.29
C CYS A 112 -13.71 -7.80 2.36
N GLY A 113 -14.79 -8.45 1.96
CA GLY A 113 -15.82 -8.92 2.89
C GLY A 113 -16.85 -7.84 3.24
N ASP A 114 -17.57 -8.05 4.35
CA ASP A 114 -18.58 -7.12 4.83
C ASP A 114 -17.97 -6.19 5.88
N LEU A 115 -17.80 -4.92 5.52
CA LEU A 115 -17.12 -3.92 6.34
C LEU A 115 -18.13 -2.84 6.76
N PRO A 116 -19.10 -3.13 7.64
CA PRO A 116 -20.22 -2.24 7.91
C PRO A 116 -19.78 -0.87 8.45
N PHE A 117 -18.69 -0.80 9.22
CA PHE A 117 -18.18 0.45 9.78
C PHE A 117 -17.37 1.29 8.79
N ILE A 118 -16.99 0.73 7.63
CA ILE A 118 -16.29 1.50 6.60
C ILE A 118 -17.26 2.40 5.82
N GLU A 119 -18.58 2.19 5.94
CA GLU A 119 -19.57 2.95 5.18
C GLU A 119 -19.49 4.45 5.46
N GLU A 120 -19.27 4.83 6.73
CA GLU A 120 -19.07 6.23 7.15
C GLU A 120 -17.80 6.86 6.54
N TRP A 121 -16.86 6.03 6.09
CA TRP A 121 -15.60 6.45 5.46
C TRP A 121 -15.63 6.35 3.94
N THR A 122 -16.75 5.94 3.33
CA THR A 122 -16.83 5.73 1.88
C THR A 122 -16.42 6.98 1.11
N GLU A 123 -16.95 8.16 1.48
CA GLU A 123 -16.57 9.43 0.82
C GLU A 123 -15.07 9.72 0.95
N VAL A 124 -14.49 9.49 2.12
CA VAL A 124 -13.05 9.69 2.35
C VAL A 124 -12.21 8.70 1.54
N LEU A 125 -12.65 7.45 1.44
CA LEU A 125 -11.97 6.42 0.65
C LEU A 125 -12.05 6.72 -0.84
N ASP A 126 -13.18 7.22 -1.32
CA ASP A 126 -13.37 7.62 -2.71
C ASP A 126 -12.53 8.87 -3.06
N ASP A 127 -12.37 9.81 -2.11
CA ASP A 127 -11.53 11.00 -2.30
C ASP A 127 -10.02 10.66 -2.25
N CYS A 128 -9.61 9.77 -1.35
CA CYS A 128 -8.21 9.37 -1.20
C CYS A 128 -7.78 8.30 -2.21
N GLY A 129 -8.70 7.46 -2.66
CA GLY A 129 -8.47 6.32 -3.52
C GLY A 129 -8.72 6.65 -4.99
N ARG A 130 -7.73 6.43 -5.86
CA ARG A 130 -7.96 6.56 -7.31
C ARG A 130 -8.90 5.47 -7.84
N LEU A 131 -8.90 4.31 -7.20
CA LEU A 131 -9.74 3.17 -7.54
C LEU A 131 -10.14 2.47 -6.24
N VAL A 132 -11.45 2.42 -5.95
CA VAL A 132 -12.02 1.71 -4.79
C VAL A 132 -12.85 0.55 -5.31
N GLU A 133 -12.49 -0.68 -4.90
CA GLU A 133 -13.13 -1.91 -5.35
C GLU A 133 -13.62 -2.71 -4.15
N ARG A 134 -14.86 -3.19 -4.20
CA ARG A 134 -15.37 -4.19 -3.25
C ARG A 134 -15.18 -5.57 -3.85
N ILE A 135 -14.55 -6.46 -3.10
CA ILE A 135 -14.23 -7.82 -3.52
C ILE A 135 -14.75 -8.83 -2.50
N GLN A 136 -15.20 -9.98 -2.98
CA GLN A 136 -15.84 -10.98 -2.12
C GLN A 136 -14.83 -11.83 -1.35
N GLY A 137 -13.56 -11.84 -1.76
CA GLY A 137 -12.53 -12.60 -1.07
C GLY A 137 -11.12 -12.33 -1.59
N MET A 138 -10.13 -12.75 -0.81
CA MET A 138 -8.70 -12.49 -1.07
C MET A 138 -8.20 -13.03 -2.41
N THR A 139 -8.80 -14.08 -2.96
CA THR A 139 -8.42 -14.66 -4.25
C THR A 139 -8.69 -13.74 -5.44
N GLU A 140 -9.61 -12.78 -5.31
CA GLU A 140 -9.90 -11.81 -6.37
C GLU A 140 -8.82 -10.73 -6.48
N ILE A 141 -8.07 -10.48 -5.41
CA ILE A 141 -6.94 -9.53 -5.39
C ILE A 141 -5.86 -9.93 -6.40
N LEU A 142 -5.68 -11.24 -6.65
CA LEU A 142 -4.69 -11.77 -7.59
C LEU A 142 -4.83 -11.27 -9.02
N LYS A 143 -6.04 -10.92 -9.46
CA LYS A 143 -6.24 -10.41 -10.83
C LYS A 143 -5.51 -9.08 -11.07
N SER A 144 -4.96 -8.49 -10.01
CA SER A 144 -4.33 -7.18 -10.01
C SER A 144 -2.80 -7.21 -9.94
N TYR A 145 -2.16 -8.39 -9.81
CA TYR A 145 -0.72 -8.56 -9.60
C TYR A 145 -0.11 -9.63 -10.52
#